data_AF-A0ABD3FMN7-F1
#
_entry.id   AF-A0ABD3FMN7-F1
#
_cell.length_a   1.000
_cell.length_b   1.000
_cell.length_c   1.000
_cell.angle_alpha   90.00
_cell.angle_beta   90.00
_cell.angle_gamma   90.00
#
_symmetry.space_group_name_H-M   'P 1'
#
loop_
_entity.id
_entity.type
_entity.pdbx_description
1 polymer ?
#
loop_
_entity_poly.entity_id
_entity_poly.type
_entity_poly.pdbx_seq_one_letter_code
_entity_poly.pdbx_strand_id
1 'polypeptide(L)'
;MKKVRSLDSSLVIGGPQLGARSGIPISAQRLLFLVWMSIGVTPLVLQARSYIRFVTPHKISRSLLPPDTDVHNNSDLMHHCPVEGLFIAGIWWNVVPAQYYPADNGLLCHFTVPQYNIHGNYYLGNNTTNASSTTPPSCADESVPFSHYFYHGSIGYFAFYEEAKGTYCVNDRTAYVLVEGLGTYDSNGPSLTYDQGSTEYRDSYWYGISGSVWIAYRVLMLRRSYISCKRYGKRCDRMSEGLRLNDAVVYVQESMRLSAYDARNYHRLALLYLLVEGLMGDLFLLIAQEGIIGRVQYISLGYNLSGVMSMLFEMIETMHWMKEWVRCLIKRLLFNYETMLLGECICAAAMQHYLTALNRSRGFKHSDSASRLVSPYVWSLVGHGVIVLGCVLVLVTVRSLGAIIYMRIKYGCFAVLITPCSVDATLGIRGKLVVLGGYTYENGKLYYKLATLKAFGMMRMVEDTGNEFLVLHKLYWIAIPRRDLFVIGAVNGRKVQPSSERLCSGVVSSFTQVLGGVVGNAGSNRWIHGAFDNRVALAPATIKVSCPQPPLLFE
;
A
#
# COMPACT_ATOMS: atom_id res chain seq x y z
N MET A 1 -53.00 -48.16 -18.25
CA MET A 1 -53.00 -47.97 -16.77
C MET A 1 -51.63 -47.46 -16.34
N LYS A 2 -51.41 -46.70 -15.25
CA LYS A 2 -52.34 -46.12 -14.25
C LYS A 2 -51.88 -44.67 -13.89
N LYS A 3 -52.44 -43.67 -14.57
CA LYS A 3 -52.74 -42.28 -14.13
C LYS A 3 -51.86 -41.63 -13.03
N VAL A 4 -51.06 -40.63 -13.46
CA VAL A 4 -50.83 -39.29 -12.86
C VAL A 4 -50.55 -39.13 -11.35
N ARG A 5 -49.40 -38.49 -11.04
CA ARG A 5 -49.35 -37.27 -10.21
C ARG A 5 -48.10 -36.44 -10.52
N SER A 6 -48.29 -35.22 -11.02
CA SER A 6 -47.29 -34.16 -10.89
C SER A 6 -47.33 -33.61 -9.47
N LEU A 7 -46.21 -33.04 -9.03
CA LEU A 7 -46.13 -32.16 -7.87
C LEU A 7 -45.14 -31.06 -8.22
N ASP A 8 -45.68 -29.92 -8.65
CA ASP A 8 -44.93 -28.67 -8.62
C ASP A 8 -44.54 -28.36 -7.17
N SER A 9 -43.30 -27.96 -6.97
CA SER A 9 -42.86 -27.33 -5.72
C SER A 9 -41.75 -26.35 -6.05
N SER A 10 -42.20 -25.16 -6.42
CA SER A 10 -41.44 -23.93 -6.50
C SER A 10 -40.66 -23.69 -5.19
N LEU A 11 -39.37 -23.99 -5.21
CA LEU A 11 -38.42 -23.55 -4.19
C LEU A 11 -37.30 -22.73 -4.83
N VAL A 12 -37.75 -21.71 -5.56
CA VAL A 12 -36.92 -20.52 -5.84
C VAL A 12 -36.59 -19.90 -4.48
N ILE A 13 -35.37 -20.14 -3.99
CA ILE A 13 -34.82 -19.37 -2.86
C ILE A 13 -34.50 -17.97 -3.40
N GLY A 14 -35.57 -17.19 -3.56
CA GLY A 14 -35.49 -15.74 -3.70
C GLY A 14 -35.01 -15.18 -2.38
N GLY A 15 -33.69 -15.09 -2.20
CA GLY A 15 -33.12 -14.20 -1.19
C GLY A 15 -33.77 -12.82 -1.36
N PRO A 16 -34.20 -12.18 -0.26
CA PRO A 16 -35.13 -11.07 -0.34
C PRO A 16 -34.59 -10.00 -1.26
N GLN A 17 -35.40 -9.62 -2.26
CA GLN A 17 -35.25 -8.29 -2.84
C GLN A 17 -35.37 -7.32 -1.66
N LEU A 18 -34.27 -6.64 -1.31
CA LEU A 18 -34.36 -5.41 -0.54
C LEU A 18 -35.04 -4.38 -1.44
N GLY A 19 -36.37 -4.48 -1.49
CA GLY A 19 -37.22 -3.45 -2.05
C GLY A 19 -36.94 -2.15 -1.31
N ALA A 20 -36.65 -1.12 -2.10
CA ALA A 20 -36.92 0.28 -1.81
C ALA A 20 -37.03 0.65 -0.32
N ARG A 21 -35.93 0.56 0.45
CA ARG A 21 -35.86 1.29 1.72
C ARG A 21 -35.71 2.77 1.42
N SER A 22 -36.65 3.53 1.96
CA SER A 22 -36.82 4.98 1.90
C SER A 22 -35.61 5.75 2.43
N GLY A 23 -34.55 5.81 1.63
CA GLY A 23 -33.47 6.79 1.75
C GLY A 23 -33.60 7.86 0.66
N ILE A 24 -33.29 9.12 0.99
CA ILE A 24 -33.15 10.18 -0.01
C ILE A 24 -32.15 9.70 -1.08
N PRO A 25 -32.49 9.72 -2.38
CA PRO A 25 -31.58 9.24 -3.42
C PRO A 25 -30.31 10.10 -3.43
N ILE A 26 -29.20 9.50 -2.98
CA ILE A 26 -27.90 10.15 -2.92
C ILE A 26 -27.39 10.29 -4.36
N SER A 27 -27.19 11.53 -4.82
CA SER A 27 -26.65 11.79 -6.16
C SER A 27 -25.26 11.16 -6.32
N ALA A 28 -24.89 10.80 -7.56
CA ALA A 28 -23.60 10.18 -7.85
C ALA A 28 -22.43 11.08 -7.40
N GLN A 29 -22.58 12.41 -7.54
CA GLN A 29 -21.59 13.36 -7.00
C GLN A 29 -21.44 13.28 -5.47
N ARG A 30 -22.55 13.15 -4.71
CA ARG A 30 -22.50 13.02 -3.24
C ARG A 30 -21.91 11.68 -2.82
N LEU A 31 -22.29 10.59 -3.47
CA LEU A 31 -21.78 9.24 -3.18
C LEU A 31 -20.27 9.16 -3.41
N LEU A 32 -19.79 9.63 -4.57
CA LEU A 32 -18.35 9.67 -4.88
C LEU A 32 -17.56 10.53 -3.90
N PHE A 33 -18.13 11.65 -3.44
CA PHE A 33 -17.49 12.49 -2.43
C PHE A 33 -17.35 11.77 -1.08
N LEU A 34 -18.41 11.12 -0.59
CA LEU A 34 -18.36 10.36 0.67
C LEU A 34 -17.33 9.23 0.61
N VAL A 35 -17.31 8.46 -0.49
CA VAL A 35 -16.32 7.40 -0.69
C VAL A 35 -14.90 7.98 -0.74
N TRP A 36 -14.67 9.07 -1.50
CA TRP A 36 -13.36 9.74 -1.57
C TRP A 36 -12.87 10.26 -0.20
N MET A 37 -13.75 10.79 0.63
CA MET A 37 -13.40 11.15 2.02
C MET A 37 -12.94 9.91 2.80
N SER A 38 -13.73 8.83 2.79
CA SER A 38 -13.44 7.62 3.59
C SER A 38 -12.18 6.87 3.16
N ILE A 39 -11.95 6.69 1.85
CA ILE A 39 -10.83 5.87 1.35
C ILE A 39 -9.63 6.68 0.88
N GLY A 40 -9.75 8.00 0.80
CA GLY A 40 -8.67 8.91 0.40
C GLY A 40 -8.18 9.81 1.52
N VAL A 41 -9.08 10.58 2.14
CA VAL A 41 -8.71 11.56 3.17
C VAL A 41 -8.39 10.91 4.51
N THR A 42 -9.17 9.92 4.97
CA THR A 42 -8.90 9.25 6.25
C THR A 42 -7.50 8.60 6.32
N PRO A 43 -7.04 7.83 5.30
CA PRO A 43 -5.66 7.33 5.29
C PRO A 43 -4.59 8.44 5.27
N LEU A 44 -4.82 9.54 4.54
CA LEU A 44 -3.89 10.68 4.54
C LEU A 44 -3.76 11.28 5.94
N VAL A 45 -4.86 11.46 6.68
CA VAL A 45 -4.85 12.03 8.03
C VAL A 45 -4.09 11.12 9.00
N LEU A 46 -4.24 9.80 8.89
CA LEU A 46 -3.46 8.83 9.67
C LEU A 46 -1.97 8.93 9.34
N GLN A 47 -1.61 8.95 8.05
CA GLN A 47 -0.22 9.11 7.60
C GLN A 47 0.41 10.44 8.02
N ALA A 48 -0.33 11.55 7.97
CA ALA A 48 0.13 12.85 8.42
C ALA A 48 0.35 12.90 9.93
N ARG A 49 -0.55 12.31 10.73
CA ARG A 49 -0.37 12.15 12.18
C ARG A 49 0.88 11.34 12.52
N SER A 50 1.10 10.24 11.80
CA SER A 50 2.30 9.41 11.95
C SER A 50 3.58 10.17 11.64
N TYR A 51 3.62 10.87 10.50
CA TYR A 51 4.75 11.70 10.09
C TYR A 51 5.06 12.80 11.11
N ILE A 52 4.04 13.50 11.62
CA ILE A 52 4.21 14.53 12.66
C ILE A 52 4.89 13.95 13.91
N ARG A 53 4.51 12.74 14.35
CA ARG A 53 5.17 12.09 15.50
C ARG A 53 6.65 11.82 15.27
N PHE A 54 7.03 11.42 14.06
CA PHE A 54 8.43 11.08 13.76
C PHE A 54 9.33 12.27 13.44
N VAL A 55 8.77 13.34 12.86
CA VAL A 55 9.52 14.59 12.57
C VAL A 55 9.58 15.55 13.77
N THR A 56 8.80 15.30 14.83
CA THR A 56 8.90 16.09 16.07
C THR A 56 10.24 15.79 16.74
N PRO A 57 11.07 16.81 17.06
CA PRO A 57 12.33 16.60 17.75
C PRO A 57 12.13 15.91 19.10
N HIS A 58 12.93 14.89 19.37
CA HIS A 58 12.87 14.09 20.60
C HIS A 58 14.12 14.28 21.45
N LYS A 59 14.09 13.78 22.68
CA LYS A 59 15.20 13.87 23.65
C LYS A 59 15.23 12.58 24.46
N ILE A 60 16.40 11.95 24.54
CA ILE A 60 16.60 10.69 25.26
C ILE A 60 16.55 10.97 26.76
N SER A 61 15.85 10.12 27.54
CA SER A 61 15.85 10.22 29.01
C SER A 61 17.27 10.07 29.57
N ARG A 62 17.68 10.97 30.48
CA ARG A 62 19.03 11.00 31.05
C ARG A 62 19.45 9.69 31.71
N SER A 63 18.52 8.96 32.32
CA SER A 63 18.76 7.65 32.94
C SER A 63 19.10 6.53 31.95
N LEU A 64 18.99 6.78 30.65
CA LEU A 64 19.29 5.83 29.58
C LEU A 64 20.58 6.19 28.81
N LEU A 65 21.15 7.37 29.06
CA LEU A 65 22.43 7.76 28.47
C LEU A 65 23.58 7.14 29.28
N PRO A 66 24.66 6.69 28.63
CA PRO A 66 25.84 6.22 29.33
C PRO A 66 26.49 7.38 30.13
N PRO A 67 27.20 7.09 31.22
CA PRO A 67 28.02 8.11 31.90
C PRO A 67 29.14 8.60 30.97
N ASP A 68 29.60 9.84 31.16
CA ASP A 68 30.68 10.49 30.36
C ASP A 68 32.07 9.80 30.47
N THR A 69 32.15 8.63 31.09
CA THR A 69 33.36 7.82 31.27
C THR A 69 33.34 6.59 30.37
N ASP A 70 34.38 6.38 29.57
CA ASP A 70 34.56 5.20 28.69
C ASP A 70 34.68 3.84 29.41
N VAL A 71 34.50 3.79 30.74
CA VAL A 71 34.54 2.56 31.55
C VAL A 71 33.24 1.78 31.36
N HIS A 72 33.22 0.97 30.30
CA HIS A 72 32.21 -0.05 30.02
C HIS A 72 32.77 -1.43 30.36
N ASN A 73 31.91 -2.37 30.79
CA ASN A 73 32.33 -3.72 31.11
C ASN A 73 31.60 -4.78 30.27
N ASN A 74 32.36 -5.79 29.85
CA ASN A 74 31.95 -6.80 28.86
C ASN A 74 32.04 -8.24 29.41
N SER A 75 32.43 -8.41 30.68
CA SER A 75 32.47 -9.71 31.37
C SER A 75 31.07 -10.14 31.83
N ASP A 76 30.74 -11.42 31.65
CA ASP A 76 29.51 -12.05 32.16
C ASP A 76 28.21 -11.30 31.83
N LEU A 77 28.10 -10.83 30.57
CA LEU A 77 26.97 -10.02 30.08
C LEU A 77 25.60 -10.59 30.45
N MET A 78 25.36 -11.90 30.27
CA MET A 78 24.05 -12.50 30.58
C MET A 78 23.76 -12.63 32.08
N HIS A 79 24.76 -12.44 32.95
CA HIS A 79 24.56 -12.40 34.40
C HIS A 79 24.13 -11.00 34.87
N HIS A 80 24.76 -9.95 34.34
CA HIS A 80 24.47 -8.55 34.68
C HIS A 80 23.32 -7.95 33.87
N CYS A 81 23.15 -8.38 32.62
CA CYS A 81 22.16 -7.90 31.66
C CYS A 81 21.28 -9.08 31.17
N PRO A 82 20.45 -9.67 32.05
CA PRO A 82 19.77 -10.96 31.83
C PRO A 82 18.54 -10.91 30.89
N VAL A 83 18.39 -9.85 30.09
CA VAL A 83 17.24 -9.64 29.21
C VAL A 83 17.44 -10.39 27.89
N GLU A 84 16.66 -11.45 27.67
CA GLU A 84 16.69 -12.23 26.42
C GLU A 84 15.70 -11.72 25.37
N GLY A 85 14.69 -10.94 25.76
CA GLY A 85 13.74 -10.37 24.82
C GLY A 85 12.93 -9.18 25.33
N LEU A 86 12.39 -8.44 24.36
CA LEU A 86 11.47 -7.33 24.54
C LEU A 86 10.10 -7.72 24.01
N PHE A 87 9.05 -7.51 24.79
CA PHE A 87 7.67 -7.62 24.36
C PHE A 87 7.07 -6.22 24.20
N ILE A 88 6.93 -5.80 22.94
CA ILE A 88 6.45 -4.46 22.56
C ILE A 88 5.34 -4.60 21.53
N ALA A 89 4.24 -3.88 21.73
CA ALA A 89 3.10 -3.84 20.80
C ALA A 89 2.49 -5.21 20.42
N GLY A 90 2.53 -6.17 21.36
CA GLY A 90 2.06 -7.55 21.12
C GLY A 90 3.02 -8.43 20.33
N ILE A 91 4.28 -8.01 20.13
CA ILE A 91 5.33 -8.78 19.43
C ILE A 91 6.52 -8.99 20.36
N TRP A 92 7.07 -10.21 20.35
CA TRP A 92 8.32 -10.54 21.04
C TRP A 92 9.54 -10.36 20.10
N TRP A 93 10.58 -9.69 20.57
CA TRP A 93 11.84 -9.40 19.88
C TRP A 93 13.01 -9.98 20.68
N ASN A 94 13.93 -10.68 20.04
CA ASN A 94 15.15 -11.15 20.71
C ASN A 94 16.12 -10.00 20.95
N VAL A 95 16.74 -9.98 22.13
CA VAL A 95 17.72 -8.97 22.53
C VAL A 95 19.08 -9.63 22.76
N VAL A 96 20.15 -8.93 22.38
CA VAL A 96 21.52 -9.35 22.68
C VAL A 96 22.24 -8.20 23.41
N PRO A 97 22.59 -8.34 24.70
CA PRO A 97 23.41 -7.36 25.40
C PRO A 97 24.84 -7.35 24.83
N ALA A 98 25.47 -6.18 24.81
CA ALA A 98 26.80 -6.01 24.23
C ALA A 98 27.83 -5.50 25.26
N GLN A 99 27.43 -4.59 26.15
CA GLN A 99 28.25 -4.00 27.21
C GLN A 99 27.35 -3.38 28.28
N TYR A 100 27.88 -3.12 29.48
CA TYR A 100 27.13 -2.44 30.53
C TYR A 100 27.95 -1.40 31.31
N TYR A 101 27.21 -0.54 31.99
CA TYR A 101 27.69 0.53 32.85
C TYR A 101 27.00 0.45 34.21
N PRO A 102 27.71 0.74 35.32
CA PRO A 102 27.07 0.95 36.61
C PRO A 102 26.17 2.19 36.55
N ALA A 103 24.99 2.12 37.17
CA ALA A 103 24.04 3.23 37.25
C ALA A 103 23.45 3.34 38.67
N ASP A 104 22.92 4.51 39.02
CA ASP A 104 22.28 4.70 40.32
C ASP A 104 21.09 3.74 40.49
N ASN A 105 21.13 2.92 41.54
CA ASN A 105 20.14 1.90 41.89
C ASN A 105 19.85 0.83 40.81
N GLY A 106 20.77 0.62 39.86
CA GLY A 106 20.56 -0.34 38.77
C GLY A 106 21.78 -0.54 37.87
N LEU A 107 21.53 -1.08 36.68
CA LEU A 107 22.51 -1.27 35.61
C LEU A 107 21.98 -0.65 34.31
N LEU A 108 22.88 -0.02 33.56
CA LEU A 108 22.59 0.42 32.20
C LEU A 108 23.29 -0.53 31.21
N CYS A 109 22.51 -1.25 30.42
CA CYS A 109 23.00 -2.22 29.45
C CYS A 109 22.81 -1.71 28.03
N HIS A 110 23.88 -1.63 27.24
CA HIS A 110 23.77 -1.46 25.79
C HIS A 110 23.33 -2.79 25.16
N PHE A 111 22.39 -2.71 24.23
CA PHE A 111 21.81 -3.88 23.57
C PHE A 111 21.62 -3.67 22.08
N THR A 112 21.51 -4.80 21.38
CA THR A 112 21.21 -4.83 19.96
C THR A 112 20.06 -5.79 19.65
N VAL A 113 19.37 -5.54 18.54
CA VAL A 113 18.53 -6.54 17.86
C VAL A 113 19.16 -6.78 16.48
N PRO A 114 20.09 -7.77 16.37
CA PRO A 114 21.02 -7.83 15.24
C PRO A 114 20.37 -7.90 13.87
N GLN A 115 19.28 -8.66 13.74
CA GLN A 115 18.54 -8.85 12.49
C GLN A 115 17.72 -7.63 12.03
N TYR A 116 17.69 -6.55 12.81
CA TYR A 116 16.96 -5.33 12.50
C TYR A 116 17.81 -4.06 12.66
N ASN A 117 19.14 -4.15 12.79
CA ASN A 117 20.02 -2.97 12.96
C ASN A 117 19.48 -1.99 14.03
N ILE A 118 19.07 -2.56 15.16
CA ILE A 118 18.61 -1.80 16.33
C ILE A 118 19.77 -1.72 17.32
N HIS A 119 20.04 -0.50 17.79
CA HIS A 119 21.03 -0.18 18.82
C HIS A 119 20.40 0.72 19.87
N GLY A 120 20.63 0.44 21.15
CA GLY A 120 20.02 1.22 22.23
C GLY A 120 20.52 0.81 23.60
N ASN A 121 20.05 1.50 24.64
CA ASN A 121 20.35 1.16 26.03
C ASN A 121 19.06 0.88 26.79
N TYR A 122 19.12 -0.08 27.71
CA TYR A 122 18.09 -0.26 28.73
C TYR A 122 18.66 -0.06 30.14
N TYR A 123 17.87 0.57 30.99
CA TYR A 123 18.08 0.61 32.42
C TYR A 123 17.27 -0.51 33.08
N LEU A 124 17.94 -1.28 33.95
CA LEU A 124 17.37 -2.33 34.79
C LEU A 124 17.58 -1.95 36.26
N GLY A 125 16.50 -1.77 37.01
CA GLY A 125 16.58 -1.47 38.45
C GLY A 125 16.99 -2.68 39.29
N ASN A 126 17.41 -2.45 40.55
CA ASN A 126 17.76 -3.54 41.47
C ASN A 126 16.60 -4.06 42.35
N ASN A 127 15.55 -3.25 42.56
CA ASN A 127 14.44 -3.58 43.46
C ASN A 127 13.21 -4.04 42.68
N THR A 128 12.40 -4.93 43.27
CA THR A 128 11.11 -5.31 42.68
C THR A 128 10.10 -4.17 42.71
N THR A 129 9.15 -4.19 41.77
CA THR A 129 8.09 -3.19 41.60
C THR A 129 6.80 -3.88 41.13
N ASN A 130 5.67 -3.18 41.26
CA ASN A 130 4.41 -3.61 40.67
C ASN A 130 4.57 -3.82 39.15
N ALA A 131 4.13 -4.97 38.66
CA ALA A 131 4.14 -5.32 37.24
C ALA A 131 3.39 -4.30 36.36
N SER A 132 3.91 -4.07 35.15
CA SER A 132 3.28 -3.19 34.16
C SER A 132 1.98 -3.80 33.60
N SER A 133 1.14 -2.98 32.99
CA SER A 133 -0.14 -3.44 32.41
C SER A 133 0.00 -4.42 31.24
N THR A 134 1.19 -4.55 30.64
CA THR A 134 1.48 -5.50 29.55
C THR A 134 2.17 -6.77 30.05
N THR A 135 2.56 -6.83 31.32
CA THR A 135 3.23 -7.98 31.95
C THR A 135 2.23 -9.11 32.26
N PRO A 136 2.57 -10.39 32.01
CA PRO A 136 1.68 -11.50 32.29
C PRO A 136 1.50 -11.72 33.81
N PRO A 137 0.34 -12.24 34.28
CA PRO A 137 0.09 -12.48 35.70
C PRO A 137 1.10 -13.41 36.39
N SER A 138 1.79 -14.27 35.63
CA SER A 138 2.87 -15.15 36.12
C SER A 138 4.14 -14.41 36.57
N CYS A 139 4.22 -13.10 36.32
CA CYS A 139 5.36 -12.24 36.63
C CYS A 139 4.99 -11.10 37.60
N ALA A 140 3.81 -11.16 38.24
CA ALA A 140 3.27 -10.07 39.05
C ALA A 140 4.20 -9.65 40.21
N ASP A 141 4.72 -10.63 40.95
CA ASP A 141 5.54 -10.43 42.16
C ASP A 141 7.07 -10.41 41.87
N GLU A 142 7.47 -10.81 40.66
CA GLU A 142 8.87 -10.90 40.20
C GLU A 142 9.17 -9.91 39.05
N SER A 143 8.54 -8.73 39.13
CA SER A 143 8.73 -7.64 38.20
C SER A 143 9.76 -6.63 38.72
N VAL A 144 10.66 -6.18 37.84
CA VAL A 144 11.74 -5.22 38.13
C VAL A 144 11.57 -4.00 37.21
N PRO A 145 11.81 -2.75 37.67
CA PRO A 145 11.72 -1.56 36.83
C PRO A 145 12.59 -1.67 35.58
N PHE A 146 12.00 -1.41 34.42
CA PHE A 146 12.67 -1.47 33.14
C PHE A 146 12.28 -0.28 32.27
N SER A 147 13.28 0.33 31.63
CA SER A 147 13.07 1.37 30.62
C SER A 147 14.18 1.29 29.58
N HIS A 148 13.85 1.52 28.31
CA HIS A 148 14.84 1.50 27.23
C HIS A 148 14.58 2.63 26.24
N TYR A 149 15.63 2.99 25.51
CA TYR A 149 15.47 3.59 24.18
C TYR A 149 16.23 2.76 23.17
N PHE A 150 15.84 2.86 21.91
CA PHE A 150 16.69 2.44 20.82
C PHE A 150 16.51 3.32 19.59
N TYR A 151 17.47 3.17 18.68
CA TYR A 151 17.34 3.56 17.29
C TYR A 151 17.30 2.34 16.37
N HIS A 152 16.40 2.37 15.40
CA HIS A 152 16.28 1.38 14.34
C HIS A 152 16.68 2.00 12.99
N GLY A 153 17.78 1.53 12.40
CA GLY A 153 18.25 2.06 11.11
C GLY A 153 17.27 1.77 9.96
N SER A 154 16.95 2.81 9.17
CA SER A 154 16.10 2.70 7.98
C SER A 154 16.89 2.20 6.74
N ILE A 155 16.26 2.21 5.57
CA ILE A 155 16.96 2.10 4.26
C ILE A 155 17.54 3.47 3.84
N GLY A 156 16.95 4.58 4.29
CA GLY A 156 17.48 5.94 4.12
C GLY A 156 18.60 6.29 5.11
N TYR A 157 19.13 7.51 5.02
CA TYR A 157 20.17 8.02 5.94
C TYR A 157 19.59 8.50 7.29
N PHE A 158 18.71 7.70 7.90
CA PHE A 158 18.09 8.01 9.18
C PHE A 158 17.72 6.75 9.95
N ALA A 159 17.51 6.90 11.25
CA ALA A 159 16.99 5.87 12.13
C ALA A 159 15.73 6.37 12.85
N PHE A 160 14.80 5.45 13.11
CA PHE A 160 13.63 5.70 13.94
C PHE A 160 13.98 5.53 15.42
N TYR A 161 13.58 6.49 16.25
CA TYR A 161 13.73 6.45 17.71
C TYR A 161 12.45 5.93 18.36
N GLU A 162 12.63 5.11 19.40
CA GLU A 162 11.61 4.59 20.29
C GLU A 162 12.15 4.66 21.72
N GLU A 163 11.32 5.11 22.68
CA GLU A 163 11.62 5.03 24.11
C GLU A 163 10.40 4.50 24.86
N ALA A 164 10.59 3.47 25.68
CA ALA A 164 9.54 2.77 26.41
C ALA A 164 9.86 2.59 27.89
N LYS A 165 8.80 2.35 28.66
CA LYS A 165 8.88 1.99 30.09
C LYS A 165 7.96 0.81 30.39
N GLY A 166 8.31 0.06 31.43
CA GLY A 166 7.53 -1.07 31.92
C GLY A 166 8.32 -1.87 32.95
N THR A 167 8.22 -3.20 32.87
CA THR A 167 8.86 -4.10 33.84
C THR A 167 9.49 -5.33 33.19
N TYR A 168 10.67 -5.69 33.68
CA TYR A 168 11.36 -6.94 33.39
C TYR A 168 10.83 -8.07 34.26
N CYS A 169 10.49 -9.21 33.66
CA CYS A 169 10.15 -10.42 34.40
C CYS A 169 11.37 -11.34 34.55
N VAL A 170 11.69 -11.70 35.79
CA VAL A 170 12.81 -12.62 36.10
C VAL A 170 12.54 -14.04 35.60
N ASN A 171 11.30 -14.54 35.74
CA ASN A 171 10.91 -15.91 35.40
C ASN A 171 11.07 -16.28 33.92
N ASP A 172 10.74 -15.38 32.99
CA ASP A 172 10.80 -15.64 31.53
C ASP A 172 11.84 -14.79 30.77
N ARG A 173 12.62 -13.99 31.51
CA ARG A 173 13.68 -13.10 31.02
C ARG A 173 13.23 -12.11 29.94
N THR A 174 11.94 -11.77 29.92
CA THR A 174 11.35 -10.83 28.96
C THR A 174 11.00 -9.51 29.64
N ALA A 175 11.36 -8.40 28.99
CA ALA A 175 10.91 -7.07 29.38
C ALA A 175 9.60 -6.72 28.67
N TYR A 176 8.59 -6.35 29.46
CA TYR A 176 7.25 -5.99 29.02
C TYR A 176 7.07 -4.48 29.16
N VAL A 177 6.80 -3.80 28.04
CA VAL A 177 6.94 -2.34 27.97
C VAL A 177 5.85 -1.68 27.13
N LEU A 178 5.62 -0.40 27.40
CA LEU A 178 4.75 0.48 26.65
C LEU A 178 5.56 1.66 26.10
N VAL A 179 5.38 1.98 24.82
CA VAL A 179 6.08 3.07 24.13
C VAL A 179 5.57 4.44 24.61
N GLU A 180 6.50 5.28 25.06
CA GLU A 180 6.25 6.66 25.50
C GLU A 180 6.78 7.69 24.50
N GLY A 181 7.95 7.44 23.92
CA GLY A 181 8.67 8.33 23.00
C GLY A 181 8.78 7.78 21.58
N LEU A 182 8.65 8.67 20.59
CA LEU A 182 8.88 8.38 19.16
C LEU A 182 9.56 9.59 18.51
N GLY A 183 10.36 9.33 17.48
CA GLY A 183 11.10 10.36 16.75
C GLY A 183 11.96 9.77 15.64
N THR A 184 12.84 10.58 15.05
CA THR A 184 13.82 10.15 14.04
C THR A 184 15.12 10.92 14.19
N TYR A 185 16.23 10.36 13.73
CA TYR A 185 17.54 11.02 13.74
C TYR A 185 18.37 10.66 12.50
N ASP A 186 19.13 11.61 11.98
CA ASP A 186 20.02 11.42 10.82
C ASP A 186 21.30 10.63 11.22
N SER A 187 21.15 9.32 11.45
CA SER A 187 22.25 8.37 11.64
C SER A 187 21.84 6.97 11.15
N ASN A 188 22.76 6.21 10.55
CA ASN A 188 22.51 4.84 10.12
C ASN A 188 23.82 4.06 9.92
N GLY A 189 23.75 2.73 9.91
CA GLY A 189 24.90 1.84 9.75
C GLY A 189 25.95 2.08 10.87
N PRO A 190 27.26 2.16 10.55
CA PRO A 190 28.30 2.30 11.57
C PRO A 190 28.13 3.52 12.49
N SER A 191 27.61 4.65 12.00
CA SER A 191 27.41 5.84 12.84
C SER A 191 26.32 5.62 13.91
N LEU A 192 25.43 4.64 13.70
CA LEU A 192 24.40 4.27 14.66
C LEU A 192 24.95 3.31 15.72
N THR A 193 25.84 2.40 15.33
CA THR A 193 26.49 1.46 16.24
C THR A 193 27.38 2.16 17.27
N TYR A 194 27.94 3.32 16.93
CA TYR A 194 28.76 4.16 17.85
C TYR A 194 27.99 5.33 18.48
N ASP A 195 26.66 5.43 18.29
CA ASP A 195 25.86 6.52 18.83
C ASP A 195 25.57 6.31 20.33
N GLN A 196 26.31 7.01 21.18
CA GLN A 196 26.10 7.02 22.64
C GLN A 196 24.85 7.84 23.06
N GLY A 197 24.18 8.51 22.12
CA GLY A 197 23.08 9.42 22.41
C GLY A 197 23.56 10.83 22.78
N SER A 198 22.63 11.68 23.20
CA SER A 198 22.92 13.05 23.65
C SER A 198 21.82 13.55 24.59
N THR A 199 22.17 14.52 25.44
CA THR A 199 21.19 15.26 26.24
C THR A 199 20.47 16.35 25.45
N GLU A 200 20.91 16.66 24.23
CA GLU A 200 20.26 17.65 23.36
C GLU A 200 19.03 17.09 22.63
N TYR A 201 18.23 17.99 22.05
CA TYR A 201 17.17 17.59 21.12
C TYR A 201 17.75 17.02 19.83
N ARG A 202 17.10 15.99 19.29
CA ARG A 202 17.52 15.27 18.08
C ARG A 202 16.35 15.15 17.12
N ASP A 203 16.63 15.33 15.83
CA ASP A 203 15.66 15.23 14.73
C ASP A 203 16.33 14.70 13.45
N SER A 204 15.52 14.45 12.41
CA SER A 204 15.99 14.01 11.09
C SER A 204 15.51 14.96 10.01
N TYR A 205 16.45 15.67 9.40
CA TYR A 205 16.20 16.50 8.23
C TYR A 205 15.88 15.63 7.02
N TRP A 206 16.51 14.44 6.91
CA TRP A 206 16.23 13.52 5.81
C TRP A 206 14.79 12.99 5.85
N TYR A 207 14.33 12.51 7.00
CA TYR A 207 12.96 12.07 7.20
C TYR A 207 11.97 13.23 7.03
N GLY A 208 12.30 14.40 7.58
CA GLY A 208 11.52 15.63 7.44
C GLY A 208 11.26 15.98 5.97
N ILE A 209 12.31 16.05 5.15
CA ILE A 209 12.21 16.40 3.72
C ILE A 209 11.49 15.30 2.92
N SER A 210 11.92 14.04 3.06
CA SER A 210 11.37 12.92 2.28
C SER A 210 9.88 12.67 2.60
N GLY A 211 9.51 12.68 3.87
CA GLY A 211 8.12 12.57 4.33
C GLY A 211 7.26 13.76 3.90
N SER A 212 7.79 14.99 3.94
CA SER A 212 7.10 16.18 3.42
C SER A 212 6.80 16.07 1.93
N VAL A 213 7.78 15.67 1.11
CA VAL A 213 7.61 15.45 -0.34
C VAL A 213 6.55 14.38 -0.60
N TRP A 214 6.54 13.29 0.16
CA TRP A 214 5.57 12.22 0.03
C TRP A 214 4.14 12.64 0.39
N ILE A 215 3.95 13.35 1.51
CA ILE A 215 2.65 13.89 1.91
C ILE A 215 2.14 14.91 0.89
N ALA A 216 2.99 15.84 0.44
CA ALA A 216 2.64 16.80 -0.61
C ALA A 216 2.20 16.08 -1.90
N TYR A 217 2.90 15.02 -2.30
CA TYR A 217 2.52 14.20 -3.45
C TYR A 217 1.15 13.52 -3.25
N ARG A 218 0.89 12.92 -2.08
CA ARG A 218 -0.41 12.30 -1.75
C ARG A 218 -1.55 13.33 -1.72
N VAL A 219 -1.31 14.55 -1.24
CA VAL A 219 -2.28 15.66 -1.30
C VAL A 219 -2.61 16.05 -2.75
N LEU A 220 -1.60 16.17 -3.62
CA LEU A 220 -1.81 16.43 -5.06
C LEU A 220 -2.59 15.30 -5.75
N MET A 221 -2.27 14.04 -5.42
CA MET A 221 -2.97 12.85 -5.89
C MET A 221 -4.45 12.86 -5.47
N LEU A 222 -4.75 13.20 -4.22
CA LEU A 222 -6.12 13.30 -3.72
C LEU A 222 -6.88 14.48 -4.34
N ARG A 223 -6.21 15.62 -4.58
CA ARG A 223 -6.80 16.77 -5.28
C ARG A 223 -7.21 16.43 -6.73
N ARG A 224 -6.38 15.70 -7.49
CA ARG A 224 -6.79 15.24 -8.85
C ARG A 224 -7.93 14.24 -8.80
N SER A 225 -7.90 13.30 -7.84
CA SER A 225 -8.98 12.33 -7.62
C SER A 225 -10.31 13.01 -7.30
N TYR A 226 -10.33 13.98 -6.37
CA TYR A 226 -11.52 14.77 -6.02
C TYR A 226 -12.14 15.44 -7.25
N ILE A 227 -11.31 16.09 -8.08
CA ILE A 227 -11.83 16.78 -9.28
C ILE A 227 -12.35 15.77 -10.31
N SER A 228 -11.70 14.62 -10.49
CA SER A 228 -12.19 13.54 -11.36
C SER A 228 -13.55 13.03 -10.87
N CYS A 229 -13.66 12.68 -9.58
CA CYS A 229 -14.89 12.23 -8.92
C CYS A 229 -16.03 13.25 -9.04
N LYS A 230 -15.74 14.54 -8.81
CA LYS A 230 -16.71 15.64 -8.94
C LYS A 230 -17.20 15.81 -10.37
N ARG A 231 -16.31 15.72 -11.37
CA ARG A 231 -16.66 15.83 -12.80
C ARG A 231 -17.48 14.64 -13.26
N TYR A 232 -17.06 13.43 -12.90
CA TYR A 232 -17.73 12.19 -13.28
C TYR A 232 -19.12 12.08 -12.64
N GLY A 233 -19.23 12.29 -11.31
CA GLY A 233 -20.50 12.31 -10.61
C GLY A 233 -21.49 13.34 -11.16
N LYS A 234 -21.03 14.57 -11.45
CA LYS A 234 -21.87 15.60 -12.09
C LYS A 234 -22.31 15.21 -13.51
N ARG A 235 -21.55 14.38 -14.23
CA ARG A 235 -21.97 13.85 -15.54
C ARG A 235 -22.99 12.73 -15.39
N CYS A 236 -22.80 11.79 -14.46
CA CYS A 236 -23.80 10.77 -14.14
C CYS A 236 -25.14 11.39 -13.72
N ASP A 237 -25.10 12.38 -12.82
CA ASP A 237 -26.29 13.12 -12.38
C ASP A 237 -26.99 13.85 -13.54
N ARG A 238 -26.24 14.39 -14.51
CA ARG A 238 -26.80 15.02 -15.74
C ARG A 238 -27.37 14.02 -16.75
N MET A 239 -26.82 12.80 -16.82
CA MET A 239 -27.33 11.72 -17.66
C MET A 239 -28.45 10.92 -16.97
N SER A 240 -28.91 11.39 -15.80
CA SER A 240 -29.93 10.72 -14.96
C SER A 240 -29.58 9.28 -14.57
N GLU A 241 -28.29 8.97 -14.42
CA GLU A 241 -27.86 7.60 -14.13
C GLU A 241 -27.31 7.41 -12.72
N GLY A 242 -28.02 6.65 -11.89
CA GLY A 242 -27.54 6.24 -10.56
C GLY A 242 -26.22 5.46 -10.59
N LEU A 243 -25.42 5.60 -9.52
CA LEU A 243 -24.16 4.90 -9.30
C LEU A 243 -24.28 4.07 -8.02
N ARG A 244 -23.84 2.81 -8.03
CA ARG A 244 -23.89 1.95 -6.83
C ARG A 244 -22.65 2.18 -5.96
N LEU A 245 -22.72 1.84 -4.67
CA LEU A 245 -21.59 1.99 -3.74
C LEU A 245 -20.32 1.28 -4.24
N ASN A 246 -20.45 0.03 -4.70
CA ASN A 246 -19.31 -0.73 -5.23
C ASN A 246 -18.69 -0.07 -6.47
N ASP A 247 -19.53 0.42 -7.38
CA ASP A 247 -19.11 1.10 -8.60
C ASP A 247 -18.37 2.42 -8.26
N ALA A 248 -18.84 3.13 -7.23
CA ALA A 248 -18.20 4.32 -6.70
C ALA A 248 -16.83 4.02 -6.04
N VAL A 249 -16.71 2.92 -5.28
CA VAL A 249 -15.44 2.48 -4.69
C VAL A 249 -14.41 2.19 -5.78
N VAL A 250 -14.78 1.47 -6.84
CA VAL A 250 -13.89 1.19 -7.99
C VAL A 250 -13.44 2.50 -8.64
N TYR A 251 -14.37 3.41 -8.98
CA TYR A 251 -14.03 4.68 -9.62
C TYR A 251 -13.06 5.52 -8.78
N VAL A 252 -13.35 5.65 -7.47
CA VAL A 252 -12.48 6.42 -6.57
C VAL A 252 -11.10 5.76 -6.46
N GLN A 253 -11.00 4.44 -6.33
CA GLN A 253 -9.71 3.74 -6.23
C GLN A 253 -8.85 3.85 -7.51
N GLU A 254 -9.45 3.80 -8.70
CA GLU A 254 -8.71 4.09 -9.95
C GLU A 254 -8.28 5.57 -10.02
N SER A 255 -9.15 6.51 -9.62
CA SER A 255 -8.81 7.95 -9.62
C SER A 255 -7.70 8.33 -8.64
N MET A 256 -7.49 7.52 -7.60
CA MET A 256 -6.42 7.64 -6.57
C MET A 256 -5.20 6.75 -6.88
N ARG A 257 -5.05 6.27 -8.11
CA ARG A 257 -3.80 5.64 -8.56
C ARG A 257 -2.60 6.56 -8.31
N LEU A 258 -1.43 5.99 -7.99
CA LEU A 258 -0.20 6.77 -7.80
C LEU A 258 0.37 7.25 -9.14
N SER A 259 0.68 6.34 -10.07
CA SER A 259 1.20 6.68 -11.40
C SER A 259 0.15 7.41 -12.25
N ALA A 260 0.57 8.47 -12.96
CA ALA A 260 -0.22 9.08 -14.03
C ALA A 260 -0.21 8.20 -15.29
N TYR A 261 -1.13 8.40 -16.23
CA TYR A 261 -1.21 7.55 -17.43
C TYR A 261 0.03 7.66 -18.33
N ASP A 262 0.65 8.83 -18.43
CA ASP A 262 1.89 9.05 -19.20
C ASP A 262 3.17 8.72 -18.41
N ALA A 263 3.07 7.92 -17.33
CA ALA A 263 4.22 7.56 -16.51
C ALA A 263 5.20 6.63 -17.24
N ARG A 264 6.48 7.03 -17.23
CA ARG A 264 7.65 6.23 -17.63
C ARG A 264 8.22 5.48 -16.41
N ASN A 265 9.04 4.45 -16.63
CA ASN A 265 9.50 3.58 -15.52
C ASN A 265 10.45 4.27 -14.53
N TYR A 266 11.21 5.30 -14.91
CA TYR A 266 11.97 6.09 -13.93
C TYR A 266 11.04 6.90 -12.99
N HIS A 267 9.89 7.39 -13.49
CA HIS A 267 8.89 8.02 -12.63
C HIS A 267 8.25 6.99 -11.68
N ARG A 268 7.98 5.76 -12.16
CA ARG A 268 7.49 4.65 -11.31
C ARG A 268 8.52 4.26 -10.25
N LEU A 269 9.80 4.24 -10.58
CA LEU A 269 10.90 3.97 -9.65
C LEU A 269 11.01 5.03 -8.54
N ALA A 270 10.89 6.32 -8.89
CA ALA A 270 10.85 7.40 -7.90
C ALA A 270 9.63 7.30 -6.97
N LEU A 271 8.45 6.94 -7.49
CA LEU A 271 7.27 6.66 -6.67
C LEU A 271 7.43 5.40 -5.80
N LEU A 272 8.12 4.38 -6.30
CA LEU A 272 8.40 3.16 -5.57
C LEU A 272 9.31 3.44 -4.37
N TYR A 273 10.34 4.28 -4.53
CA TYR A 273 11.21 4.73 -3.45
C TYR A 273 10.41 5.43 -2.33
N LEU A 274 9.61 6.46 -2.67
CA LEU A 274 8.76 7.15 -1.68
C LEU A 274 7.72 6.23 -1.01
N LEU A 275 7.24 5.21 -1.73
CA LEU A 275 6.33 4.21 -1.18
C LEU A 275 7.04 3.24 -0.21
N VAL A 276 8.31 2.91 -0.45
CA VAL A 276 9.14 2.10 0.46
C VAL A 276 9.47 2.89 1.73
N GLU A 277 9.84 4.17 1.63
CA GLU A 277 10.04 5.04 2.81
C GLU A 277 8.74 5.14 3.65
N GLY A 278 7.58 5.27 2.99
CA GLY A 278 6.28 5.19 3.65
C GLY A 278 5.97 3.83 4.29
N LEU A 279 6.42 2.72 3.67
CA LEU A 279 6.28 1.37 4.20
C LEU A 279 7.13 1.17 5.47
N MET A 280 8.35 1.71 5.52
CA MET A 280 9.23 1.64 6.70
C MET A 280 8.61 2.40 7.88
N GLY A 281 8.03 3.58 7.64
CA GLY A 281 7.28 4.32 8.67
C GLY A 281 6.07 3.55 9.20
N ASP A 282 5.28 2.92 8.32
CA ASP A 282 4.18 2.04 8.74
C ASP A 282 4.70 0.85 9.55
N LEU A 283 5.76 0.16 9.09
CA LEU A 283 6.38 -1.00 9.75
C LEU A 283 6.87 -0.66 11.17
N PHE A 284 7.48 0.50 11.37
CA PHE A 284 7.92 0.94 12.68
C PHE A 284 6.76 1.27 13.62
N LEU A 285 5.64 1.79 13.11
CA LEU A 285 4.49 2.06 13.97
C LEU A 285 3.84 0.78 14.51
N LEU A 286 3.99 -0.36 13.81
CA LEU A 286 3.53 -1.67 14.29
C LEU A 286 4.23 -2.13 15.57
N ILE A 287 5.44 -1.62 15.83
CA ILE A 287 6.17 -1.90 17.08
C ILE A 287 5.89 -0.85 18.16
N ALA A 288 5.19 0.23 17.81
CA ALA A 288 4.92 1.37 18.70
C ALA A 288 3.45 1.56 19.08
N GLN A 289 2.51 0.78 18.53
CA GLN A 289 1.07 1.00 18.75
C GLN A 289 0.28 -0.28 19.03
N GLU A 290 -0.41 -0.28 20.16
CA GLU A 290 -1.23 -1.39 20.61
C GLU A 290 -2.72 -1.29 20.20
N GLY A 291 -3.42 -2.40 20.42
CA GLY A 291 -4.86 -2.48 20.31
C GLY A 291 -5.41 -2.17 18.91
N ILE A 292 -6.50 -1.39 18.87
CA ILE A 292 -7.23 -1.10 17.63
C ILE A 292 -6.39 -0.26 16.66
N ILE A 293 -5.54 0.65 17.17
CA ILE A 293 -4.76 1.54 16.30
C ILE A 293 -3.64 0.76 15.59
N GLY A 294 -2.93 -0.13 16.30
CA GLY A 294 -1.99 -1.07 15.68
C GLY A 294 -2.66 -1.95 14.61
N ARG A 295 -3.87 -2.47 14.88
CA ARG A 295 -4.67 -3.22 13.87
C ARG A 295 -4.97 -2.41 12.60
N VAL A 296 -5.29 -1.11 12.73
CA VAL A 296 -5.49 -0.22 11.57
C VAL A 296 -4.17 -0.02 10.81
N GLN A 297 -3.04 0.04 11.49
CA GLN A 297 -1.73 0.19 10.86
C GLN A 297 -1.27 -1.05 10.11
N TYR A 298 -1.55 -2.27 10.59
CA TYR A 298 -1.30 -3.49 9.81
C TYR A 298 -2.09 -3.49 8.48
N ILE A 299 -3.32 -2.94 8.47
CA ILE A 299 -4.10 -2.77 7.23
C ILE A 299 -3.45 -1.72 6.31
N SER A 300 -2.89 -0.63 6.87
CA SER A 300 -2.12 0.37 6.11
C SER A 300 -0.87 -0.24 5.47
N LEU A 301 -0.09 -1.03 6.23
CA LEU A 301 1.07 -1.77 5.73
C LEU A 301 0.68 -2.66 4.54
N GLY A 302 -0.38 -3.46 4.69
CA GLY A 302 -0.89 -4.32 3.62
C GLY A 302 -1.31 -3.53 2.37
N TYR A 303 -1.95 -2.38 2.54
CA TYR A 303 -2.33 -1.50 1.42
C TYR A 303 -1.11 -0.90 0.71
N ASN A 304 -0.11 -0.42 1.46
CA ASN A 304 1.14 0.11 0.89
C ASN A 304 1.95 -0.99 0.19
N LEU A 305 2.01 -2.20 0.75
CA LEU A 305 2.64 -3.37 0.13
C LEU A 305 1.90 -3.81 -1.15
N SER A 306 0.56 -3.80 -1.16
CA SER A 306 -0.20 -3.99 -2.41
C SER A 306 0.05 -2.87 -3.42
N GLY A 307 0.38 -1.66 -2.97
CA GLY A 307 0.83 -0.55 -3.82
C GLY A 307 2.19 -0.84 -4.47
N VAL A 308 3.14 -1.38 -3.71
CA VAL A 308 4.46 -1.84 -4.21
C VAL A 308 4.27 -2.92 -5.27
N MET A 309 3.48 -3.96 -4.98
CA MET A 309 3.17 -5.02 -5.93
C MET A 309 2.52 -4.49 -7.22
N SER A 310 1.58 -3.54 -7.10
CA SER A 310 0.92 -2.90 -8.25
C SER A 310 1.92 -2.11 -9.10
N MET A 311 2.79 -1.31 -8.48
CA MET A 311 3.78 -0.49 -9.20
C MET A 311 4.82 -1.36 -9.92
N LEU A 312 5.30 -2.43 -9.28
CA LEU A 312 6.21 -3.40 -9.88
C LEU A 312 5.55 -4.13 -11.07
N PHE A 313 4.30 -4.57 -10.91
CA PHE A 313 3.56 -5.20 -12.02
C PHE A 313 3.33 -4.23 -13.19
N GLU A 314 3.00 -2.97 -12.93
CA GLU A 314 2.91 -1.93 -13.98
C GLU A 314 4.23 -1.74 -14.73
N MET A 315 5.36 -1.73 -14.02
CA MET A 315 6.68 -1.63 -14.65
C MET A 315 6.93 -2.82 -15.59
N ILE A 316 6.68 -4.06 -15.14
CA ILE A 316 6.83 -5.26 -15.97
C ILE A 316 5.82 -5.26 -17.14
N GLU A 317 4.58 -4.82 -16.93
CA GLU A 317 3.54 -4.70 -17.97
C GLU A 317 3.98 -3.73 -19.09
N THR A 318 4.62 -2.59 -18.76
CA THR A 318 5.19 -1.66 -19.77
C THR A 318 6.42 -2.17 -20.50
N MET A 319 7.12 -3.18 -19.97
CA MET A 319 8.28 -3.78 -20.65
C MET A 319 7.87 -4.83 -21.69
N HIS A 320 6.57 -5.17 -21.77
CA HIS A 320 6.00 -6.14 -22.70
C HIS A 320 6.62 -7.56 -22.61
N TRP A 321 7.19 -7.91 -21.45
CA TRP A 321 7.86 -9.20 -21.22
C TRP A 321 6.90 -10.39 -21.01
N MET A 322 5.60 -10.14 -20.81
CA MET A 322 4.60 -11.17 -20.52
C MET A 322 3.69 -11.44 -21.72
N LYS A 323 3.42 -12.73 -22.00
CA LYS A 323 2.36 -13.13 -22.94
C LYS A 323 0.99 -12.70 -22.40
N GLU A 324 0.07 -12.33 -23.29
CA GLU A 324 -1.24 -11.74 -22.93
C GLU A 324 -2.07 -12.62 -21.96
N TRP A 325 -2.05 -13.94 -22.11
CA TRP A 325 -2.76 -14.85 -21.22
C TRP A 325 -2.14 -14.91 -19.80
N VAL A 326 -0.81 -14.78 -19.69
CA VAL A 326 -0.10 -14.70 -18.39
C VAL A 326 -0.42 -13.36 -17.73
N ARG A 327 -0.39 -12.26 -18.49
CA ARG A 327 -0.79 -10.93 -18.04
C ARG A 327 -2.22 -10.94 -17.49
N CYS A 328 -3.18 -11.53 -18.22
CA CYS A 328 -4.56 -11.70 -17.77
C CYS A 328 -4.66 -12.53 -16.48
N LEU A 329 -3.98 -13.68 -16.43
CA LEU A 329 -3.99 -14.58 -15.27
C LEU A 329 -3.49 -13.89 -14.00
N ILE A 330 -2.33 -13.24 -14.06
CA ILE A 330 -1.75 -12.52 -12.91
C ILE A 330 -2.65 -11.34 -12.50
N LYS A 331 -3.11 -10.53 -13.46
CA LYS A 331 -3.95 -9.36 -13.18
C LYS A 331 -5.28 -9.75 -12.55
N ARG A 332 -5.90 -10.85 -12.98
CA ARG A 332 -7.17 -11.36 -12.43
C ARG A 332 -7.01 -12.09 -11.09
N LEU A 333 -5.92 -12.82 -10.85
CA LEU A 333 -5.66 -13.48 -9.56
C LEU A 333 -5.26 -12.49 -8.45
N LEU A 334 -4.34 -11.55 -8.74
CA LEU A 334 -3.69 -10.73 -7.71
C LEU A 334 -4.20 -9.29 -7.60
N PHE A 335 -4.75 -8.76 -8.68
CA PHE A 335 -5.12 -7.34 -8.82
C PHE A 335 -6.62 -7.19 -9.18
N ASN A 336 -7.48 -7.83 -8.39
CA ASN A 336 -8.93 -7.69 -8.49
C ASN A 336 -9.57 -7.05 -7.25
N TYR A 337 -10.68 -6.36 -7.43
CA TYR A 337 -11.38 -5.65 -6.34
C TYR A 337 -12.07 -6.57 -5.34
N GLU A 338 -12.50 -7.77 -5.75
CA GLU A 338 -13.20 -8.72 -4.89
C GLU A 338 -12.31 -9.32 -3.79
N THR A 339 -11.03 -9.56 -4.08
CA THR A 339 -10.07 -10.12 -3.10
C THR A 339 -9.03 -9.14 -2.59
N MET A 340 -8.98 -7.90 -3.12
CA MET A 340 -8.02 -6.87 -2.71
C MET A 340 -7.93 -6.79 -1.18
N LEU A 341 -9.01 -6.38 -0.49
CA LEU A 341 -9.02 -6.20 0.97
C LEU A 341 -8.92 -7.50 1.77
N LEU A 342 -9.23 -8.67 1.17
CA LEU A 342 -9.17 -9.95 1.87
C LEU A 342 -7.73 -10.33 2.23
N GLY A 343 -6.79 -10.07 1.33
CA GLY A 343 -5.35 -10.26 1.58
C GLY A 343 -4.90 -9.43 2.78
N GLU A 344 -5.12 -8.11 2.70
CA GLU A 344 -4.72 -7.14 3.73
C GLU A 344 -5.28 -7.50 5.11
N CYS A 345 -6.57 -7.86 5.22
CA CYS A 345 -7.19 -8.21 6.48
C CYS A 345 -6.60 -9.50 7.10
N ILE A 346 -6.34 -10.54 6.30
CA ILE A 346 -5.75 -11.80 6.81
C ILE A 346 -4.27 -11.59 7.17
N CYS A 347 -3.53 -10.86 6.33
CA CYS A 347 -2.14 -10.49 6.61
C CYS A 347 -2.03 -9.69 7.92
N ALA A 348 -2.92 -8.72 8.13
CA ALA A 348 -2.99 -7.93 9.36
C ALA A 348 -3.33 -8.76 10.60
N ALA A 349 -4.25 -9.73 10.50
CA ALA A 349 -4.61 -10.60 11.61
C ALA A 349 -3.47 -11.59 11.99
N ALA A 350 -2.69 -12.05 11.02
CA ALA A 350 -1.61 -13.02 11.25
C ALA A 350 -0.26 -12.39 11.67
N MET A 351 -0.07 -11.08 11.45
CA MET A 351 1.25 -10.45 11.51
C MET A 351 1.95 -10.58 12.87
N GLN A 352 1.27 -10.30 13.99
CA GLN A 352 1.87 -10.35 15.33
C GLN A 352 2.40 -11.75 15.67
N HIS A 353 1.63 -12.79 15.32
CA HIS A 353 2.03 -14.18 15.49
C HIS A 353 3.20 -14.54 14.56
N TYR A 354 3.17 -14.11 13.30
CA TYR A 354 4.24 -14.35 12.33
C TYR A 354 5.58 -13.72 12.79
N LEU A 355 5.58 -12.45 13.17
CA LEU A 355 6.77 -11.74 13.65
C LEU A 355 7.33 -12.35 14.95
N THR A 356 6.45 -12.67 15.90
CA THR A 356 6.83 -13.36 17.14
C THR A 356 7.45 -14.74 16.88
N ALA A 357 6.87 -15.53 15.98
CA ALA A 357 7.40 -16.84 15.60
C ALA A 357 8.73 -16.73 14.84
N LEU A 358 8.89 -15.70 13.99
CA LEU A 358 10.12 -15.42 13.26
C LEU A 358 11.26 -15.04 14.21
N ASN A 359 11.04 -14.11 15.14
CA ASN A 359 12.04 -13.68 16.13
C ASN A 359 12.42 -14.80 17.11
N ARG A 360 11.46 -15.66 17.48
CA ARG A 360 11.72 -16.87 18.29
C ARG A 360 12.36 -18.03 17.51
N SER A 361 12.49 -17.93 16.19
CA SER A 361 13.12 -18.97 15.39
C SER A 361 14.61 -19.11 15.71
N ARG A 362 15.15 -20.33 15.59
CA ARG A 362 16.57 -20.62 15.87
C ARG A 362 17.53 -19.73 15.07
N GLY A 363 17.15 -19.40 13.82
CA GLY A 363 17.95 -18.57 12.92
C GLY A 363 18.04 -17.11 13.34
N PHE A 364 16.96 -16.50 13.86
CA PHE A 364 16.96 -15.09 14.27
C PHE A 364 17.45 -14.91 15.71
N LYS A 365 17.05 -15.77 16.65
CA LYS A 365 17.44 -15.68 18.07
C LYS A 365 18.97 -15.69 18.29
N HIS A 366 19.74 -16.36 17.42
CA HIS A 366 21.21 -16.48 17.54
C HIS A 366 21.94 -15.81 16.37
N SER A 367 21.40 -14.71 15.84
CA SER A 367 21.90 -14.09 14.61
C SER A 367 23.02 -13.04 14.78
N ASP A 368 23.44 -12.76 16.01
CA ASP A 368 24.51 -11.80 16.33
C ASP A 368 25.83 -12.09 15.59
N SER A 369 26.29 -13.34 15.58
CA SER A 369 27.53 -13.73 14.89
C SER A 369 27.46 -13.53 13.38
N ALA A 370 26.31 -13.79 12.75
CA ALA A 370 26.07 -13.52 11.33
C ALA A 370 26.00 -12.01 11.02
N SER A 371 25.37 -11.25 11.91
CA SER A 371 25.31 -9.78 11.82
C SER A 371 26.70 -9.14 11.87
N ARG A 372 27.53 -9.54 12.83
CA ARG A 372 28.93 -9.07 12.96
C ARG A 372 29.81 -9.49 11.79
N LEU A 373 29.57 -10.67 11.20
CA LEU A 373 30.34 -11.17 10.06
C LEU A 373 30.10 -10.38 8.76
N VAL A 374 28.84 -10.00 8.49
CA VAL A 374 28.46 -9.39 7.21
C VAL A 374 28.33 -7.86 7.29
N SER A 375 27.67 -7.37 8.35
CA SER A 375 27.38 -5.97 8.73
C SER A 375 25.95 -5.91 9.30
N PRO A 376 25.71 -5.20 10.42
CA PRO A 376 24.35 -4.98 10.95
C PRO A 376 23.36 -4.43 9.92
N TYR A 377 23.82 -3.52 9.05
CA TYR A 377 22.98 -2.93 8.00
C TYR A 377 22.54 -3.97 6.95
N VAL A 378 23.49 -4.76 6.44
CA VAL A 378 23.19 -5.80 5.43
C VAL A 378 22.36 -6.92 6.03
N TRP A 379 22.66 -7.33 7.26
CA TRP A 379 21.88 -8.35 7.96
C TRP A 379 20.45 -7.88 8.28
N SER A 380 20.27 -6.59 8.58
CA SER A 380 18.92 -6.01 8.71
C SER A 380 18.13 -5.98 7.40
N LEU A 381 18.79 -5.80 6.26
CA LEU A 381 18.11 -5.91 4.96
C LEU A 381 17.62 -7.36 4.71
N VAL A 382 18.37 -8.37 5.16
CA VAL A 382 17.94 -9.77 5.14
C VAL A 382 16.76 -9.99 6.09
N GLY A 383 16.83 -9.48 7.33
CA GLY A 383 15.75 -9.59 8.32
C GLY A 383 14.42 -9.00 7.84
N HIS A 384 14.45 -7.74 7.39
CA HIS A 384 13.30 -7.08 6.77
C HIS A 384 12.85 -7.76 5.48
N GLY A 385 13.79 -8.27 4.67
CA GLY A 385 13.50 -9.04 3.46
C GLY A 385 12.67 -10.28 3.76
N VAL A 386 12.99 -11.04 4.81
CA VAL A 386 12.19 -12.20 5.25
C VAL A 386 10.78 -11.78 5.64
N ILE A 387 10.63 -10.70 6.43
CA ILE A 387 9.31 -10.17 6.82
C ILE A 387 8.49 -9.82 5.58
N VAL A 388 9.02 -8.98 4.69
CA VAL A 388 8.31 -8.50 3.49
C VAL A 388 7.96 -9.66 2.56
N LEU A 389 8.86 -10.62 2.34
CA LEU A 389 8.58 -11.81 1.52
C LEU A 389 7.49 -12.69 2.15
N GLY A 390 7.48 -12.86 3.47
CA GLY A 390 6.40 -13.56 4.18
C GLY A 390 5.05 -12.87 4.02
N CYS A 391 5.03 -11.54 4.15
CA CYS A 391 3.82 -10.74 3.93
C CYS A 391 3.30 -10.89 2.49
N VAL A 392 4.18 -10.73 1.49
CA VAL A 392 3.85 -10.90 0.07
C VAL A 392 3.34 -12.32 -0.21
N LEU A 393 3.96 -13.36 0.36
CA LEU A 393 3.52 -14.74 0.19
C LEU A 393 2.09 -14.96 0.70
N VAL A 394 1.76 -14.45 1.90
CA VAL A 394 0.40 -14.52 2.45
C VAL A 394 -0.58 -13.74 1.57
N LEU A 395 -0.27 -12.50 1.19
CA LEU A 395 -1.12 -11.67 0.33
C LEU A 395 -1.40 -12.35 -1.03
N VAL A 396 -0.36 -12.83 -1.71
CA VAL A 396 -0.45 -13.52 -3.00
C VAL A 396 -1.29 -14.79 -2.88
N THR A 397 -1.05 -15.60 -1.85
CA THR A 397 -1.76 -16.87 -1.63
C THR A 397 -3.24 -16.63 -1.34
N VAL A 398 -3.57 -15.74 -0.39
CA VAL A 398 -4.94 -15.40 -0.01
C VAL A 398 -5.72 -14.82 -1.18
N ARG A 399 -5.15 -13.86 -1.91
CA ARG A 399 -5.82 -13.24 -3.06
C ARG A 399 -6.06 -14.22 -4.20
N SER A 400 -5.08 -15.08 -4.50
CA SER A 400 -5.19 -16.12 -5.53
C SER A 400 -6.25 -17.16 -5.17
N LEU A 401 -6.21 -17.71 -3.95
CA LEU A 401 -7.21 -18.68 -3.48
C LEU A 401 -8.61 -18.07 -3.47
N GLY A 402 -8.77 -16.85 -2.95
CA GLY A 402 -10.04 -16.13 -2.99
C GLY A 402 -10.56 -15.94 -4.41
N ALA A 403 -9.69 -15.59 -5.37
CA ALA A 403 -10.08 -15.37 -6.76
C ALA A 403 -10.48 -16.70 -7.44
N ILE A 404 -9.76 -17.79 -7.18
CA ILE A 404 -10.07 -19.14 -7.67
C ILE A 404 -11.43 -19.61 -7.11
N ILE A 405 -11.66 -19.49 -5.79
CA ILE A 405 -12.92 -19.85 -5.14
C ILE A 405 -14.07 -19.00 -5.73
N TYR A 406 -13.87 -17.69 -5.86
CA TYR A 406 -14.86 -16.78 -6.43
C TYR A 406 -15.18 -17.13 -7.90
N MET A 407 -14.20 -17.47 -8.74
CA MET A 407 -14.44 -17.96 -10.10
C MET A 407 -15.24 -19.26 -10.13
N ARG A 408 -14.88 -20.23 -9.27
CA ARG A 408 -15.56 -21.53 -9.20
C ARG A 408 -17.02 -21.40 -8.80
N ILE A 409 -17.34 -20.47 -7.89
CA ILE A 409 -18.70 -20.15 -7.45
C ILE A 409 -19.45 -19.32 -8.51
N LYS A 410 -18.81 -18.29 -9.09
CA LYS A 410 -19.52 -17.30 -9.90
C LYS A 410 -19.74 -17.70 -11.37
N TYR A 411 -18.79 -18.41 -11.97
CA TYR A 411 -18.80 -18.78 -13.39
C TYR A 411 -18.75 -20.30 -13.62
N GLY A 412 -18.53 -21.10 -12.56
CA GLY A 412 -18.40 -22.55 -12.66
C GLY A 412 -17.10 -23.04 -13.31
N CYS A 413 -16.29 -22.15 -13.88
CA CYS A 413 -15.07 -22.48 -14.62
C CYS A 413 -13.94 -21.46 -14.37
N PHE A 414 -12.71 -21.84 -14.71
CA PHE A 414 -11.52 -20.99 -14.57
C PHE A 414 -11.10 -20.28 -15.87
N ALA A 415 -11.79 -20.51 -16.99
CA ALA A 415 -11.46 -19.90 -18.28
C ALA A 415 -11.43 -18.36 -18.22
N VAL A 416 -12.30 -17.78 -17.38
CA VAL A 416 -12.37 -16.33 -17.11
C VAL A 416 -11.02 -15.75 -16.61
N LEU A 417 -10.13 -16.54 -16.00
CA LEU A 417 -8.81 -16.07 -15.58
C LEU A 417 -7.85 -15.85 -16.76
N ILE A 418 -7.97 -16.63 -17.84
CA ILE A 418 -6.99 -16.65 -18.96
C ILE A 418 -7.53 -16.06 -20.28
N THR A 419 -8.84 -16.06 -20.51
CA THR A 419 -9.43 -15.58 -21.77
C THR A 419 -9.14 -14.08 -21.98
N PRO A 420 -8.54 -13.65 -23.10
CA PRO A 420 -8.30 -12.22 -23.34
C PRO A 420 -9.61 -11.47 -23.60
N CYS A 421 -9.65 -10.18 -23.26
CA CYS A 421 -10.78 -9.29 -23.53
C CYS A 421 -10.29 -8.02 -24.24
N SER A 422 -10.97 -7.61 -25.31
CA SER A 422 -10.59 -6.42 -26.08
C SER A 422 -10.58 -5.11 -25.27
N VAL A 423 -11.43 -5.02 -24.24
CA VAL A 423 -11.43 -3.90 -23.27
C VAL A 423 -10.19 -3.93 -22.37
N ASP A 424 -9.81 -5.10 -21.83
CA ASP A 424 -8.60 -5.26 -21.00
C ASP A 424 -7.32 -4.94 -21.76
N ALA A 425 -7.28 -5.27 -23.06
CA ALA A 425 -6.17 -4.93 -23.96
C ALA A 425 -6.13 -3.43 -24.29
N THR A 426 -7.29 -2.79 -24.49
CA THR A 426 -7.38 -1.35 -24.79
C THR A 426 -7.04 -0.49 -23.57
N LEU A 427 -7.51 -0.88 -22.37
CA LEU A 427 -7.11 -0.24 -21.12
C LEU A 427 -5.60 -0.43 -20.88
N GLY A 428 -5.10 -1.67 -21.02
CA GLY A 428 -3.70 -2.02 -20.80
C GLY A 428 -3.25 -1.61 -19.40
N ILE A 429 -2.20 -0.78 -19.35
CA ILE A 429 -1.68 -0.23 -18.10
C ILE A 429 -2.63 0.77 -17.42
N ARG A 430 -3.62 1.35 -18.10
CA ARG A 430 -4.46 2.46 -17.57
C ARG A 430 -5.39 2.02 -16.43
N GLY A 431 -5.83 0.77 -16.43
CA GLY A 431 -6.57 0.15 -15.31
C GLY A 431 -5.60 -0.45 -14.29
N LYS A 432 -5.76 -0.08 -13.00
CA LYS A 432 -4.94 -0.56 -11.89
C LYS A 432 -5.39 -1.96 -11.46
N LEU A 433 -6.70 -2.15 -11.22
CA LEU A 433 -7.30 -3.45 -10.88
C LEU A 433 -8.42 -3.83 -11.86
N VAL A 434 -8.91 -5.06 -11.76
CA VAL A 434 -10.08 -5.59 -12.50
C VAL A 434 -11.23 -5.94 -11.56
N VAL A 435 -12.47 -5.94 -12.06
CA VAL A 435 -13.65 -6.42 -11.32
C VAL A 435 -13.99 -7.82 -11.83
N LEU A 436 -13.66 -8.87 -11.08
CA LEU A 436 -13.85 -10.27 -11.49
C LEU A 436 -15.32 -10.62 -11.74
N GLY A 437 -16.24 -10.12 -10.92
CA GLY A 437 -17.69 -10.25 -11.10
C GLY A 437 -18.23 -9.35 -12.22
N GLY A 438 -17.41 -8.45 -12.74
CA GLY A 438 -17.74 -7.45 -13.74
C GLY A 438 -17.82 -8.00 -15.17
N TYR A 439 -17.37 -9.24 -15.40
CA TYR A 439 -17.43 -9.89 -16.70
C TYR A 439 -18.72 -10.68 -16.94
N THR A 440 -19.07 -10.85 -18.20
CA THR A 440 -20.01 -11.83 -18.73
C THR A 440 -19.23 -12.76 -19.66
N TYR A 441 -19.40 -14.08 -19.51
CA TYR A 441 -18.71 -15.09 -20.31
C TYR A 441 -19.72 -15.79 -21.23
N GLU A 442 -19.64 -15.51 -22.52
CA GLU A 442 -20.56 -15.97 -23.57
C GLU A 442 -19.73 -16.64 -24.67
N ASN A 443 -20.04 -17.88 -25.04
CA ASN A 443 -19.45 -18.58 -26.21
C ASN A 443 -17.91 -18.49 -26.30
N GLY A 444 -17.23 -18.74 -25.17
CA GLY A 444 -15.77 -18.70 -25.05
C GLY A 444 -15.15 -17.28 -25.00
N LYS A 445 -15.97 -16.23 -24.88
CA LYS A 445 -15.56 -14.83 -24.99
C LYS A 445 -15.97 -14.04 -23.74
N LEU A 446 -15.10 -13.12 -23.32
CA LEU A 446 -15.36 -12.23 -22.17
C LEU A 446 -15.83 -10.84 -22.61
N TYR A 447 -16.88 -10.36 -21.96
CA TYR A 447 -17.43 -9.01 -22.13
C TYR A 447 -17.56 -8.31 -20.78
N TYR A 448 -17.29 -7.00 -20.73
CA TYR A 448 -17.59 -6.15 -19.58
C TYR A 448 -19.09 -5.85 -19.51
N LYS A 449 -19.68 -6.02 -18.33
CA LYS A 449 -21.05 -5.55 -18.04
C LYS A 449 -21.11 -4.02 -18.07
N LEU A 450 -22.28 -3.48 -18.35
CA LEU A 450 -22.55 -2.02 -18.34
C LEU A 450 -22.16 -1.37 -17.01
N ALA A 451 -22.54 -2.00 -15.89
CA ALA A 451 -22.16 -1.54 -14.55
C ALA A 451 -20.64 -1.48 -14.36
N THR A 452 -19.89 -2.41 -14.96
CA THR A 452 -18.42 -2.44 -14.89
C THR A 452 -17.79 -1.34 -15.74
N LEU A 453 -18.27 -1.14 -16.97
CA LEU A 453 -17.85 0.01 -17.80
C LEU A 453 -18.07 1.32 -17.05
N LYS A 454 -19.24 1.45 -16.41
CA LYS A 454 -19.57 2.59 -15.55
C LYS A 454 -18.66 2.71 -14.32
N ALA A 455 -18.37 1.61 -13.61
CA ALA A 455 -17.51 1.61 -12.43
C ALA A 455 -16.08 2.12 -12.73
N PHE A 456 -15.53 1.81 -13.91
CA PHE A 456 -14.26 2.38 -14.39
C PHE A 456 -14.39 3.79 -14.99
N GLY A 457 -15.59 4.36 -15.04
CA GLY A 457 -15.87 5.65 -15.67
C GLY A 457 -15.65 5.67 -17.18
N MET A 458 -15.74 4.51 -17.84
CA MET A 458 -15.70 4.40 -19.30
C MET A 458 -17.01 4.92 -19.91
N MET A 459 -16.91 5.78 -20.91
CA MET A 459 -18.04 6.40 -21.60
C MET A 459 -17.96 6.20 -23.11
N ARG A 460 -19.12 6.28 -23.76
CA ARG A 460 -19.29 6.25 -25.21
C ARG A 460 -19.18 7.67 -25.74
N MET A 461 -18.37 7.86 -26.77
CA MET A 461 -18.41 9.06 -27.61
C MET A 461 -18.88 8.67 -28.99
N VAL A 462 -19.76 9.48 -29.57
CA VAL A 462 -20.18 9.38 -30.97
C VAL A 462 -19.78 10.68 -31.68
N GLU A 463 -19.11 10.55 -32.82
CA GLU A 463 -18.81 11.69 -33.69
C GLU A 463 -19.91 11.93 -34.72
N ASP A 464 -19.91 13.10 -35.35
CA ASP A 464 -20.86 13.48 -36.41
C ASP A 464 -20.83 12.51 -37.61
N THR A 465 -19.73 11.76 -37.77
CA THR A 465 -19.56 10.68 -38.75
C THR A 465 -20.25 9.36 -38.35
N GLY A 466 -20.92 9.30 -37.19
CA GLY A 466 -21.54 8.10 -36.62
C GLY A 466 -20.55 7.12 -35.96
N ASN A 467 -19.25 7.39 -36.02
CA ASN A 467 -18.23 6.51 -35.44
C ASN A 467 -18.25 6.52 -33.91
N GLU A 468 -18.19 5.33 -33.31
CA GLU A 468 -18.22 5.14 -31.86
C GLU A 468 -16.82 4.95 -31.25
N PHE A 469 -16.59 5.57 -30.10
CA PHE A 469 -15.32 5.55 -29.40
C PHE A 469 -15.48 5.30 -27.89
N LEU A 470 -14.50 4.61 -27.32
CA LEU A 470 -14.32 4.41 -25.89
C LEU A 470 -13.52 5.59 -25.31
N VAL A 471 -14.09 6.28 -24.33
CA VAL A 471 -13.52 7.50 -23.73
C VAL A 471 -13.36 7.35 -22.22
N LEU A 472 -12.24 7.87 -21.71
CA LEU A 472 -11.87 7.83 -20.29
C LEU A 472 -11.38 9.21 -19.80
N HIS A 473 -11.47 9.46 -18.49
CA HIS A 473 -10.81 10.61 -17.85
C HIS A 473 -9.29 10.37 -17.73
N LYS A 474 -8.47 11.18 -18.39
CA LYS A 474 -7.00 11.09 -18.33
C LYS A 474 -6.46 11.68 -17.04
N LEU A 475 -5.78 10.85 -16.25
CA LEU A 475 -5.11 11.25 -15.01
C LEU A 475 -3.68 11.74 -15.29
N TYR A 476 -3.47 13.04 -15.10
CA TYR A 476 -2.18 13.71 -15.22
C TYR A 476 -1.45 13.76 -13.87
N TRP A 477 -0.15 14.09 -13.91
CA TRP A 477 0.70 14.24 -12.73
C TRP A 477 0.21 15.33 -11.77
N ILE A 478 0.22 16.59 -12.21
CA ILE A 478 -0.11 17.78 -11.41
C ILE A 478 -1.22 18.62 -12.06
N ALA A 479 -1.17 18.75 -13.39
CA ALA A 479 -2.17 19.49 -14.16
C ALA A 479 -3.56 18.85 -14.06
N ILE A 480 -4.62 19.67 -14.08
CA ILE A 480 -6.01 19.20 -14.08
C ILE A 480 -6.76 19.96 -15.19
N PRO A 481 -6.53 19.63 -16.46
CA PRO A 481 -7.08 20.38 -17.59
C PRO A 481 -8.61 20.40 -17.57
N ARG A 482 -9.24 21.43 -18.15
CA ARG A 482 -10.71 21.53 -18.21
C ARG A 482 -11.33 20.48 -19.14
N ARG A 483 -10.60 20.08 -20.20
CA ARG A 483 -10.91 18.94 -21.06
C ARG A 483 -9.97 17.80 -20.70
N ASP A 484 -10.50 16.81 -20.00
CA ASP A 484 -9.80 15.65 -19.47
C ASP A 484 -10.32 14.33 -20.05
N LEU A 485 -11.29 14.37 -20.96
CA LEU A 485 -11.79 13.21 -21.68
C LEU A 485 -10.96 12.91 -22.92
N PHE A 486 -10.45 11.69 -23.00
CA PHE A 486 -9.63 11.20 -24.11
C PHE A 486 -10.20 9.90 -24.69
N VAL A 487 -10.21 9.81 -26.02
CA VAL A 487 -10.47 8.59 -26.76
C VAL A 487 -9.29 7.64 -26.57
N ILE A 488 -9.57 6.40 -26.17
CA ILE A 488 -8.57 5.33 -25.98
C ILE A 488 -8.75 4.14 -26.92
N GLY A 489 -9.92 4.04 -27.57
CA GLY A 489 -10.17 3.01 -28.58
C GLY A 489 -11.41 3.28 -29.43
N ALA A 490 -11.44 2.71 -30.63
CA ALA A 490 -12.60 2.68 -31.51
C ALA A 490 -13.50 1.49 -31.15
N VAL A 491 -14.82 1.68 -31.19
CA VAL A 491 -15.80 0.64 -30.89
C VAL A 491 -16.42 0.14 -32.20
N ASN A 492 -16.38 -1.17 -32.43
CA ASN A 492 -16.99 -1.81 -33.60
C ASN A 492 -17.86 -2.98 -33.13
N GLY A 493 -19.19 -2.79 -33.19
CA GLY A 493 -20.15 -3.67 -32.53
C GLY A 493 -19.85 -3.78 -31.04
N ARG A 494 -19.68 -5.02 -30.54
CA ARG A 494 -19.28 -5.27 -29.14
C ARG A 494 -17.76 -5.25 -28.91
N LYS A 495 -16.90 -4.98 -29.91
CA LYS A 495 -15.44 -5.01 -29.76
C LYS A 495 -14.86 -3.62 -29.59
N VAL A 496 -13.75 -3.51 -28.86
CA VAL A 496 -12.94 -2.28 -28.79
C VAL A 496 -11.56 -2.55 -29.42
N GLN A 497 -11.07 -1.64 -30.22
CA GLN A 497 -9.71 -1.67 -30.77
C GLN A 497 -8.95 -0.44 -30.26
N PRO A 498 -7.69 -0.57 -29.80
CA PRO A 498 -6.86 0.58 -29.43
C PRO A 498 -6.76 1.59 -30.57
N SER A 499 -6.85 2.88 -30.25
CA SER A 499 -6.69 3.98 -31.21
C SER A 499 -5.67 4.99 -30.70
N SER A 500 -5.21 5.89 -31.57
CA SER A 500 -4.40 7.04 -31.15
C SER A 500 -5.15 7.87 -30.11
N GLU A 501 -4.46 8.26 -29.03
CA GLU A 501 -5.06 9.10 -27.99
C GLU A 501 -5.35 10.50 -28.54
N ARG A 502 -6.60 10.94 -28.40
CA ARG A 502 -7.05 12.28 -28.81
C ARG A 502 -8.11 12.82 -27.87
N LEU A 503 -8.22 14.14 -27.81
CA LEU A 503 -9.27 14.81 -27.05
C LEU A 503 -10.66 14.41 -27.56
N CYS A 504 -11.60 14.27 -26.63
CA CYS A 504 -13.01 14.06 -26.93
C CYS A 504 -13.60 15.26 -27.68
N SER A 505 -14.08 15.03 -28.91
CA SER A 505 -14.71 16.00 -29.82
C SER A 505 -16.22 15.82 -29.97
N GLY A 506 -16.74 14.61 -29.74
CA GLY A 506 -18.13 14.23 -30.02
C GLY A 506 -19.06 14.24 -28.80
N VAL A 507 -20.30 13.79 -29.03
CA VAL A 507 -21.34 13.68 -27.98
C VAL A 507 -21.00 12.51 -27.05
N VAL A 508 -20.98 12.77 -25.75
CA VAL A 508 -20.65 11.76 -24.72
C VAL A 508 -21.91 11.23 -24.05
N SER A 509 -22.06 9.92 -24.03
CA SER A 509 -23.12 9.18 -23.35
C SER A 509 -22.56 7.96 -22.61
N SER A 510 -23.40 7.22 -21.90
CA SER A 510 -23.07 5.87 -21.45
C SER A 510 -23.23 4.83 -22.55
N PHE A 511 -22.65 3.65 -22.34
CA PHE A 511 -22.87 2.48 -23.20
C PHE A 511 -24.21 1.81 -22.87
N THR A 512 -24.92 1.40 -23.91
CA THR A 512 -26.15 0.59 -23.84
C THR A 512 -25.91 -0.90 -24.14
N GLN A 513 -24.69 -1.25 -24.58
CA GLN A 513 -24.28 -2.63 -24.90
C GLN A 513 -22.98 -3.04 -24.18
N VAL A 514 -22.84 -4.35 -23.92
CA VAL A 514 -21.61 -4.93 -23.34
C VAL A 514 -20.45 -4.90 -24.34
N LEU A 515 -19.24 -4.64 -23.87
CA LEU A 515 -18.03 -4.51 -24.70
C LEU A 515 -16.99 -5.57 -24.34
N GLY A 516 -16.26 -6.10 -25.33
CA GLY A 516 -15.24 -7.12 -25.14
C GLY A 516 -15.05 -8.02 -26.35
N GLY A 517 -15.01 -9.33 -26.10
CA GLY A 517 -14.69 -10.34 -27.11
C GLY A 517 -13.20 -10.43 -27.46
N VAL A 518 -12.93 -11.25 -28.47
CA VAL A 518 -11.59 -11.65 -28.91
C VAL A 518 -10.76 -10.45 -29.38
N VAL A 519 -9.57 -10.28 -28.81
CA VAL A 519 -8.49 -9.41 -29.32
C VAL A 519 -8.11 -9.93 -30.71
N GLY A 520 -8.16 -9.08 -31.74
CA GLY A 520 -8.32 -9.52 -33.13
C GLY A 520 -7.30 -10.56 -33.63
N ASN A 521 -7.80 -11.64 -34.23
CA ASN A 521 -6.97 -12.51 -35.06
C ASN A 521 -6.74 -11.86 -36.43
N ALA A 522 -5.50 -11.93 -36.93
CA ALA A 522 -5.11 -11.39 -38.22
C ALA A 522 -5.74 -12.20 -39.37
N GLY A 523 -6.78 -11.63 -39.98
CA GLY A 523 -7.28 -12.01 -41.31
C GLY A 523 -6.77 -11.04 -42.39
N SER A 524 -5.48 -10.70 -42.39
CA SER A 524 -4.83 -9.91 -43.44
C SER A 524 -3.31 -10.01 -43.35
N ASN A 525 -2.67 -10.60 -44.35
CA ASN A 525 -1.22 -10.66 -44.48
C ASN A 525 -0.65 -9.32 -44.97
N ARG A 526 -0.72 -8.29 -44.12
CA ARG A 526 0.11 -7.09 -44.21
C ARG A 526 0.71 -6.74 -42.85
N TRP A 527 1.60 -7.63 -42.40
CA TRP A 527 2.71 -7.22 -41.55
C TRP A 527 3.63 -6.31 -42.36
N ILE A 528 3.29 -5.02 -42.42
CA ILE A 528 4.28 -3.98 -42.69
C ILE A 528 4.90 -3.65 -41.34
N HIS A 529 6.24 -3.65 -41.27
CA HIS A 529 6.99 -3.09 -40.15
C HIS A 529 6.63 -1.60 -39.98
N GLY A 530 5.60 -1.35 -39.19
CA GLY A 530 5.22 -0.04 -38.67
C GLY A 530 5.30 -0.13 -37.15
N ALA A 531 6.01 0.81 -36.52
CA ALA A 531 6.18 0.81 -35.08
C ALA A 531 4.81 0.71 -34.37
N PHE A 532 4.75 -0.08 -33.29
CA PHE A 532 3.74 0.11 -32.24
C PHE A 532 4.06 1.41 -31.50
N ASP A 533 3.86 2.51 -32.22
CA ASP A 533 4.19 3.86 -31.86
C ASP A 533 3.11 4.37 -30.88
N ASN A 534 3.12 3.80 -29.67
CA ASN A 534 2.77 4.55 -28.46
C ASN A 534 3.80 5.69 -28.36
N ARG A 535 3.63 6.75 -29.17
CA ARG A 535 4.48 7.95 -29.18
C ARG A 535 4.29 8.73 -27.89
N VAL A 536 4.89 8.22 -26.84
CA VAL A 536 5.49 9.04 -25.80
C VAL A 536 6.57 9.86 -26.51
N ALA A 537 6.26 11.11 -26.84
CA ALA A 537 7.14 11.95 -27.65
C ALA A 537 8.57 12.01 -27.06
N LEU A 538 9.54 11.61 -27.89
CA LEU A 538 10.98 11.80 -27.68
C LEU A 538 11.39 13.16 -28.26
N ALA A 539 10.78 14.24 -27.76
CA ALA A 539 11.22 15.61 -28.00
C ALA A 539 10.74 16.50 -26.86
N PRO A 540 11.58 17.41 -26.32
CA PRO A 540 11.10 18.47 -25.45
C PRO A 540 10.22 19.42 -26.27
N ALA A 541 9.01 19.69 -25.78
CA ALA A 541 8.17 20.75 -26.33
C ALA A 541 8.86 22.10 -26.05
N THR A 542 9.61 22.60 -27.02
CA THR A 542 10.22 23.94 -26.97
C THR A 542 9.10 24.97 -26.94
N ILE A 543 8.92 25.59 -25.78
CA ILE A 543 8.03 26.75 -25.64
C ILE A 543 8.66 27.88 -26.45
N LYS A 544 8.12 28.14 -27.66
CA LYS A 544 8.40 29.38 -28.38
C LYS A 544 7.77 30.51 -27.59
N VAL A 545 8.59 31.18 -26.76
CA VAL A 545 8.24 32.47 -26.18
C VAL A 545 8.27 33.48 -27.32
N SER A 546 7.10 33.84 -27.84
CA SER A 546 6.94 34.99 -28.71
C SER A 546 7.04 36.25 -27.86
N CYS A 547 8.20 36.89 -27.83
CA CYS A 547 8.31 38.25 -27.31
C CYS A 547 7.39 39.19 -28.14
N PRO A 548 6.53 39.99 -27.51
CA PRO A 548 5.89 41.09 -28.22
C PRO A 548 6.95 42.15 -28.56
N GLN A 549 6.94 42.64 -29.80
CA GLN A 549 7.70 43.86 -30.13
C GLN A 549 7.11 45.04 -29.35
N PRO A 550 7.95 45.97 -28.83
CA PRO A 550 7.45 47.21 -28.27
C PRO A 550 6.87 48.09 -29.40
N PRO A 551 5.83 48.90 -29.12
CA PRO A 551 5.33 49.86 -30.09
C PRO A 551 6.36 50.97 -30.30
N LEU A 552 6.66 51.27 -31.56
CA LEU A 552 7.29 52.53 -31.94
C LEU A 552 6.25 53.66 -31.80
N LEU A 553 6.51 54.61 -30.92
CA LEU A 553 5.86 55.91 -30.92
C LEU A 553 6.87 56.98 -30.46
N PHE A 554 6.94 58.04 -31.26
CA PHE A 554 7.52 59.35 -30.98
C PHE A 554 6.93 59.92 -29.66
N GLU A 555 7.58 60.78 -28.87
CA GLU A 555 8.74 61.69 -29.11
C GLU A 555 9.88 61.49 -28.10
#